data_AF-A0A0F9DUM6-F1
#
_entry.id   AF-A0A0F9DUM6-F1
#
_cell.length_a   1.000
_cell.length_b   1.000
_cell.length_c   1.000
_cell.angle_alpha   90.00
_cell.angle_beta   90.00
_cell.angle_gamma   90.00
#
_symmetry.space_group_name_H-M   'P 1'
#
loop_
_entity.id
_entity.type
_entity.pdbx_description
1 polymer ?
#
loop_
_entity_poly.entity_id
_entity_poly.type
_entity_poly.pdbx_seq_one_letter_code
_entity_poly.pdbx_strand_id
1 'polypeptide(L)' 'NSIARIEVQMEDIEKITTGPIRSAIVEKLKSLGFKYVTVDLQGFRSGSLNESLSEEEKQKSL' A
#
# COMPACT_ATOMS: atom_id res chain seq x y z
N ASN A 1 -5.12 -3.49 -15.00
CA ASN A 1 -5.35 -4.14 -13.70
C ASN A 1 -5.43 -3.05 -12.63
N SER A 2 -6.62 -2.66 -12.18
CA SER A 2 -6.83 -1.49 -11.31
C SER A 2 -6.86 -1.90 -9.82
N ILE A 3 -5.70 -2.17 -9.24
CA ILE A 3 -5.54 -2.49 -7.80
C ILE A 3 -5.01 -1.24 -7.09
N ALA A 4 -5.67 -0.81 -6.02
CA ALA A 4 -5.12 0.14 -5.07
C ALA A 4 -4.50 -0.64 -3.91
N ARG A 5 -3.17 -0.59 -3.77
CA ARG A 5 -2.44 -1.11 -2.61
C ARG A 5 -2.19 0.02 -1.62
N ILE A 6 -2.70 -0.13 -0.41
CA ILE A 6 -2.52 0.82 0.68
C ILE A 6 -1.33 0.35 1.52
N GLU A 7 -0.36 1.24 1.68
CA GLU A 7 0.76 1.10 2.61
C GLU A 7 0.62 2.16 3.70
N VAL A 8 0.59 1.74 4.95
CA VAL A 8 0.51 2.59 6.14
C VAL A 8 1.49 2.08 7.19
N GLN A 9 1.80 2.88 8.20
CA GLN A 9 2.59 2.40 9.33
C GLN A 9 1.92 1.18 9.98
N MET A 10 2.72 0.31 10.60
CA MET A 10 2.22 -0.96 11.13
C MET A 10 1.13 -0.77 12.19
N GLU A 11 1.28 0.26 13.02
CA GLU A 11 0.32 0.69 14.03
C GLU A 11 -1.02 1.19 13.45
N ASP A 12 -1.05 1.62 12.19
CA ASP A 12 -2.25 2.13 11.53
C ASP A 12 -3.04 1.03 10.78
N ILE A 13 -2.49 -0.17 10.62
CA ILE A 13 -3.14 -1.27 9.87
C ILE A 13 -4.50 -1.62 10.50
N GLU A 14 -4.56 -1.76 11.83
CA GLU A 14 -5.81 -2.06 12.54
C GLU A 14 -6.85 -0.95 12.34
N LYS A 15 -6.41 0.31 12.42
CA LYS A 15 -7.27 1.47 12.22
C LYS A 15 -7.91 1.50 10.84
N ILE A 16 -7.16 1.19 9.78
CA ILE A 16 -7.71 1.22 8.41
C ILE A 16 -8.52 -0.03 8.04
N THR A 17 -8.37 -1.13 8.79
CA THR A 17 -9.08 -2.40 8.55
C THR A 17 -10.35 -2.56 9.41
N THR A 18 -10.59 -1.65 10.36
CA THR A 18 -11.75 -1.65 11.25
C THR A 18 -12.93 -0.79 10.75
N GLY A 19 -14.12 -1.11 11.23
CA GLY A 19 -15.46 -0.87 10.62
C GLY A 19 -15.64 0.39 9.75
N PRO A 20 -15.85 1.58 10.34
CA PRO A 20 -16.26 2.77 9.58
C PRO A 20 -15.15 3.27 8.64
N ILE A 21 -13.90 3.21 9.09
CA ILE A 21 -12.74 3.68 8.31
C ILE A 21 -12.53 2.78 7.09
N ARG A 22 -12.54 1.45 7.28
CA ARG A 22 -12.42 0.48 6.19
C ARG A 22 -13.47 0.73 5.10
N SER A 23 -14.72 0.97 5.50
CA SER A 23 -15.83 1.15 4.57
C SER A 23 -15.66 2.43 3.76
N ALA A 24 -15.29 3.55 4.41
CA ALA A 24 -15.02 4.82 3.74
C ALA A 24 -13.85 4.73 2.75
N ILE A 25 -12.77 4.03 3.12
CA ILE A 25 -11.62 3.79 2.23
C ILE A 25 -12.05 3.02 0.98
N VAL A 26 -12.78 1.91 1.16
CA VAL A 26 -13.23 1.06 0.06
C VAL A 26 -14.15 1.82 -0.88
N GLU A 27 -15.12 2.56 -0.35
CA GLU A 27 -16.05 3.36 -1.15
C GLU A 27 -15.30 4.41 -1.97
N LYS A 28 -14.42 5.18 -1.32
CA LYS A 28 -13.66 6.24 -1.98
C LYS A 28 -12.78 5.69 -3.10
N LEU A 29 -11.99 4.65 -2.83
CA LEU A 29 -11.08 4.08 -3.84
C LEU A 29 -11.84 3.41 -4.99
N LYS A 30 -12.98 2.75 -4.73
CA LYS A 30 -13.82 2.22 -5.81
C LYS A 30 -14.42 3.33 -6.67
N SER A 31 -14.83 4.45 -6.08
CA SER A 31 -15.33 5.61 -6.85
C SER A 31 -14.26 6.23 -7.77
N LEU A 32 -12.98 6.01 -7.48
CA LEU A 32 -11.85 6.44 -8.33
C LEU A 32 -11.52 5.45 -9.45
N GLY A 33 -12.24 4.32 -9.55
CA GLY A 33 -12.06 3.33 -10.62
C GLY A 33 -11.19 2.13 -10.26
N PHE A 34 -10.78 1.96 -8.99
CA PHE A 34 -10.09 0.76 -8.54
C PHE A 34 -11.06 -0.40 -8.37
N LYS A 35 -10.72 -1.56 -8.97
CA LYS A 35 -11.52 -2.79 -8.88
C LYS A 35 -11.30 -3.50 -7.55
N TYR A 36 -10.06 -3.46 -7.05
CA TYR A 36 -9.65 -4.10 -5.80
C TYR A 36 -8.89 -3.09 -4.94
N VAL A 37 -9.14 -3.17 -3.63
CA VAL A 37 -8.43 -2.41 -2.60
C VAL A 37 -7.75 -3.43 -1.70
N THR A 38 -6.45 -3.31 -1.55
CA THR A 38 -5.62 -4.20 -0.73
C THR A 38 -4.83 -3.39 0.28
N VAL A 39 -4.48 -4.02 1.40
CA VAL A 39 -3.57 -3.45 2.41
C VAL A 39 -2.30 -4.30 2.38
N ASP A 40 -1.14 -3.65 2.32
CA ASP A 40 0.12 -4.34 2.52
C ASP A 40 0.28 -4.65 4.02
N LEU A 41 0.19 -5.93 4.38
CA LEU A 41 0.26 -6.36 5.78
C LEU A 41 1.66 -6.17 6.38
N GLN A 42 2.68 -5.95 5.56
CA GLN A 42 4.00 -5.60 6.06
C GLN A 42 4.11 -4.10 6.41
N GLY A 43 3.08 -3.30 6.10
CA GLY A 43 3.08 -1.86 6.31
C GLY A 43 4.05 -1.10 5.40
N PHE A 44 4.09 0.21 5.60
CA PHE A 44 5.02 1.11 4.94
C PHE A 44 6.42 0.92 5.52
N ARG A 45 7.41 0.71 4.65
CA ARG A 45 8.84 0.69 5.01
C ARG A 45 9.59 1.72 4.17
N SER A 46 10.42 2.54 4.81
CA SER A 46 11.32 3.44 4.08
C SER A 46 12.28 2.60 3.22
N GLY A 47 12.31 2.87 1.90
CA GLY A 47 13.13 2.13 0.95
C GLY A 47 12.48 0.87 0.34
N SER A 48 11.19 0.59 0.60
CA SER A 48 10.47 -0.58 0.05
C SER A 48 10.44 -0.63 -1.49
N LEU A 49 10.44 0.53 -2.15
CA LEU A 49 10.58 0.65 -3.61
C LEU A 49 11.91 0.11 -4.15
N ASN A 50 12.95 0.05 -3.31
CA ASN A 50 14.29 -0.43 -3.66
C ASN A 50 14.59 -1.82 -3.09
N GLU A 51 13.64 -2.43 -2.36
CA GLU A 51 13.85 -3.73 -1.72
C GLU A 51 13.78 -4.87 -2.73
N SER A 52 13.07 -4.67 -3.85
CA SER A 52 13.06 -5.57 -5.00
C SER A 52 14.22 -5.35 -5.98
N LEU A 53 15.06 -4.33 -5.77
CA LEU A 53 16.23 -4.07 -6.61
C LEU A 53 17.41 -4.87 -6.07
N SER A 54 18.08 -5.61 -6.94
CA SER A 54 19.39 -6.19 -6.67
C SER A 54 20.41 -5.09 -6.33
N GLU A 55 21.48 -5.45 -5.60
CA GLU A 55 22.56 -4.50 -5.29
C GLU A 55 23.18 -3.89 -6.56
N GLU A 56 23.20 -4.63 -7.67
CA GLU A 56 23.63 -4.14 -8.98
C GLU A 56 22.69 -3.07 -9.58
N GLU A 57 21.39 -3.15 -9.33
CA GLU A 57 20.41 -2.16 -9.78
C GLU A 57 20.46 -0.88 -8.93
N LYS A 58 20.74 -0.99 -7.62
CA LYS A 58 20.93 0.16 -6.73
C LYS A 58 22.18 0.98 -7.09
N GLN A 59 23.25 0.32 -7.55
CA GLN A 59 24.51 0.96 -7.92
C GLN A 59 24.43 1.72 -9.26
N LYS A 60 23.51 1.35 -10.16
CA LYS A 60 23.29 2.02 -11.47
C LYS A 60 22.44 3.28 -11.38
N SER A 61 21.73 3.49 -10.26
CA SER A 61 20.89 4.66 -10.00
C SER A 61 21.62 5.81 -9.28
N LEU A 62 22.95 5.71 -9.13
CA LEU A 62 23.85 6.75 -8.62
C LEU A 62 24.72 7.32 -9.74
#